data_AF-A0A0D3J6C1-F1
#
_entry.id   AF-A0A0D3J6C1-F1
#
_cell.length_a   1.000
_cell.length_b   1.000
_cell.length_c   1.000
_cell.angle_alpha   90.00
_cell.angle_beta   90.00
_cell.angle_gamma   90.00
#
_symmetry.space_group_name_H-M   'P 1'
#
loop_
_entity.id
_entity.type
_entity.pdbx_description
1 polymer ?
#
loop_
_entity_poly.entity_id
_entity_poly.type
_entity_poly.pdbx_seq_one_letter_code
_entity_poly.pdbx_strand_id
1 'polypeptide(L)'
;MEEKAWKDVEGKDWRLYQKMRPYNLKSFTSKAPANGSVAPDGPALTLAGKPTSLLAEVKALGAANGAAHVAVLFDSLTCPIWRTFAGVDLTNAAYGLPVLHVYVLEAHAVGEFDTPPLPPPVQIKEEIKVHSSEEERAHAAGLAKALLEAKVGGEVAMILDSMSNELERAYEARPFRAYVIEVATSKVAFASGPGPFNVNAKVTGLKAFAKSVLS
;
A
#
# COMPACT_ATOMS: atom_id res chain seq x y z
N MET A 1 -7.52 -7.76 15.90
CA MET A 1 -6.17 -7.96 16.47
C MET A 1 -5.48 -6.61 16.64
N GLU A 2 -5.49 -5.73 15.62
CA GLU A 2 -4.90 -4.39 15.74
C GLU A 2 -5.64 -3.47 16.72
N GLU A 3 -6.97 -3.42 16.65
CA GLU A 3 -7.80 -2.69 17.64
C GLU A 3 -7.42 -3.03 19.09
N LYS A 4 -7.13 -4.30 19.40
CA LYS A 4 -6.70 -4.73 20.74
C LYS A 4 -5.31 -4.18 21.09
N ALA A 5 -4.37 -4.22 20.14
CA ALA A 5 -3.00 -3.71 20.31
C ALA A 5 -2.90 -2.17 20.46
N TRP A 6 -3.98 -1.43 20.18
CA TRP A 6 -4.07 0.01 20.40
C TRP A 6 -4.89 0.39 21.63
N LYS A 7 -5.88 -0.42 22.02
CA LYS A 7 -6.66 -0.21 23.25
C LYS A 7 -5.85 -0.45 24.53
N ASP A 8 -4.92 -1.40 24.49
CA ASP A 8 -4.28 -1.93 25.70
C ASP A 8 -2.89 -1.34 25.97
N VAL A 9 -2.43 -0.34 25.19
CA VAL A 9 -1.08 0.23 25.34
C VAL A 9 -1.13 1.63 25.93
N GLU A 10 -0.54 1.78 27.11
CA GLU A 10 -0.35 3.05 27.80
C GLU A 10 0.39 4.07 26.91
N GLY A 11 -0.11 5.31 26.89
CA GLY A 11 0.46 6.38 26.06
C GLY A 11 0.01 6.42 24.60
N LYS A 12 -0.80 5.47 24.13
CA LYS A 12 -1.40 5.55 22.78
C LYS A 12 -2.73 6.29 22.80
N ASP A 13 -2.91 7.23 21.88
CA ASP A 13 -4.18 7.92 21.69
C ASP A 13 -5.14 7.03 20.87
N TRP A 14 -5.99 6.28 21.58
CA TRP A 14 -7.04 5.46 20.98
C TRP A 14 -7.99 6.27 20.08
N ARG A 15 -8.30 7.52 20.43
CA ARG A 15 -9.19 8.37 19.62
C ARG A 15 -8.51 8.75 18.31
N LEU A 16 -7.21 9.03 18.36
CA LEU A 16 -6.40 9.29 17.18
C LEU A 16 -6.32 8.06 16.27
N TYR A 17 -6.14 6.85 16.82
CA TYR A 17 -6.22 5.62 16.01
C TYR A 17 -7.58 5.47 15.33
N GLN A 18 -8.69 5.70 16.04
CA GLN A 18 -10.03 5.64 15.46
C GLN A 18 -10.21 6.66 14.32
N LYS A 19 -9.63 7.86 14.45
CA LYS A 19 -9.65 8.91 13.42
C LYS A 19 -8.81 8.53 12.21
N MET A 20 -7.60 8.00 12.43
CA MET A 20 -6.62 7.73 11.37
C MET A 20 -6.85 6.40 10.65
N ARG A 21 -7.39 5.40 11.33
CA ARG A 21 -7.59 4.03 10.82
C ARG A 21 -9.01 3.52 11.09
N PRO A 22 -10.06 4.27 10.71
CA PRO A 22 -11.43 3.88 11.02
C PRO A 22 -11.78 2.51 10.41
N TYR A 23 -11.23 2.19 9.24
CA TYR A 23 -11.42 0.90 8.55
C TYR A 23 -10.80 -0.33 9.24
N ASN A 24 -10.03 -0.15 10.32
CA ASN A 24 -9.54 -1.27 11.14
C ASN A 24 -10.46 -1.54 12.36
N LEU A 25 -11.52 -0.74 12.55
CA LEU A 25 -12.49 -0.93 13.61
C LEU A 25 -13.56 -1.94 13.19
N LYS A 26 -13.96 -2.84 14.10
CA LYS A 26 -15.03 -3.82 13.82
C LYS A 26 -16.37 -3.18 13.41
N SER A 27 -16.64 -1.98 13.88
CA SER A 27 -17.89 -1.24 13.60
C SER A 27 -17.86 -0.50 12.26
N PHE A 28 -16.73 -0.48 11.57
CA PHE A 28 -16.60 0.28 10.33
C PHE A 28 -17.05 -0.54 9.13
N THR A 29 -17.93 0.05 8.33
CA THR A 29 -18.35 -0.51 7.04
C THR A 29 -17.40 -0.03 5.96
N SER A 30 -16.52 -0.93 5.51
CA SER A 30 -15.58 -0.70 4.40
C SER A 30 -16.29 -0.20 3.15
N LYS A 31 -15.75 0.85 2.53
CA LYS A 31 -16.14 1.35 1.20
C LYS A 31 -15.10 1.01 0.13
N ALA A 32 -13.97 0.42 0.54
CA ALA A 32 -12.95 -0.05 -0.39
C ALA A 32 -13.53 -1.03 -1.43
N PRO A 33 -12.99 -1.06 -2.66
CA PRO A 33 -13.50 -1.89 -3.72
C PRO A 33 -13.36 -3.38 -3.37
N ALA A 34 -14.38 -4.15 -3.75
CA ALA A 34 -14.44 -5.60 -3.56
C ALA A 34 -14.10 -6.33 -4.85
N ASN A 35 -13.86 -7.65 -4.78
CA ASN A 35 -13.67 -8.46 -5.98
C ASN A 35 -14.86 -8.31 -6.93
N GLY A 36 -14.58 -8.13 -8.22
CA GLY A 36 -15.56 -7.92 -9.28
C GLY A 36 -16.03 -6.47 -9.46
N SER A 37 -15.76 -5.57 -8.51
CA SER A 37 -16.11 -4.15 -8.67
C SER A 37 -15.15 -3.44 -9.62
N VAL A 38 -15.60 -2.34 -10.20
CA VAL A 38 -14.70 -1.41 -10.91
C VAL A 38 -13.68 -0.89 -9.91
N ALA A 39 -12.41 -0.94 -10.29
CA ALA A 39 -11.33 -0.38 -9.51
C ALA A 39 -11.44 1.16 -9.56
N PRO A 40 -11.51 1.86 -8.40
CA PRO A 40 -11.45 3.31 -8.38
C PRO A 40 -10.20 3.80 -9.10
N ASP A 41 -10.39 4.70 -10.07
CA ASP A 41 -9.29 5.48 -10.61
C ASP A 41 -9.11 6.75 -9.77
N GLY A 42 -7.98 7.42 -9.94
CA GLY A 42 -7.71 8.66 -9.24
C GLY A 42 -6.42 9.32 -9.71
N PRO A 43 -6.26 10.63 -9.43
CA PRO A 43 -5.06 11.36 -9.78
C PRO A 43 -3.85 10.77 -9.07
N ALA A 44 -2.77 10.61 -9.82
CA ALA A 44 -1.48 10.13 -9.33
C ALA A 44 -0.35 10.92 -9.99
N LEU A 45 0.87 10.72 -9.49
CA LEU A 45 2.08 11.29 -10.06
C LEU A 45 3.11 10.17 -10.27
N THR A 46 3.90 10.24 -11.34
CA THR A 46 5.13 9.46 -11.41
C THR A 46 6.14 9.97 -10.39
N LEU A 47 7.20 9.22 -10.11
CA LEU A 47 8.30 9.70 -9.25
C LEU A 47 8.99 10.97 -9.77
N ALA A 48 8.86 11.26 -11.07
CA ALA A 48 9.36 12.49 -11.67
C ALA A 48 8.37 13.67 -11.56
N GLY A 49 7.26 13.50 -10.84
CA GLY A 49 6.22 14.53 -10.68
C GLY A 49 5.32 14.70 -11.90
N LYS A 50 5.32 13.75 -12.85
CA LYS A 50 4.43 13.83 -14.02
C LYS A 50 3.02 13.37 -13.64
N PRO A 51 1.96 14.14 -13.92
CA PRO A 51 0.58 13.70 -13.71
C PRO A 51 0.23 12.42 -14.48
N THR A 52 -0.48 11.52 -13.81
CA THR A 52 -1.00 10.25 -14.34
C THR A 52 -2.26 9.82 -13.56
N SER A 53 -2.73 8.60 -13.78
CA SER A 53 -3.77 7.96 -12.95
C SER A 53 -3.43 6.50 -12.64
N LEU A 54 -4.05 5.94 -11.60
CA LEU A 54 -3.82 4.54 -11.24
C LEU A 54 -4.12 3.59 -12.41
N LEU A 55 -5.27 3.76 -13.07
CA LEU A 55 -5.64 2.86 -14.17
C LEU A 55 -4.83 3.08 -15.44
N ALA A 56 -4.31 4.29 -15.67
CA ALA A 56 -3.38 4.55 -16.78
C ALA A 56 -2.08 3.75 -16.59
N GLU A 57 -1.50 3.77 -15.39
CA GLU A 57 -0.27 3.06 -15.06
C GLU A 57 -0.46 1.54 -15.01
N VAL A 58 -1.60 1.07 -14.49
CA VAL A 58 -1.97 -0.36 -14.56
C VAL A 58 -2.03 -0.82 -16.01
N LYS A 59 -2.67 -0.07 -16.91
CA LYS A 59 -2.76 -0.43 -18.33
C LYS A 59 -1.40 -0.39 -19.01
N ALA A 60 -0.60 0.64 -18.76
CA ALA A 60 0.73 0.77 -19.32
C ALA A 60 1.65 -0.39 -18.89
N LEU A 61 1.66 -0.72 -17.58
CA LEU A 61 2.46 -1.80 -17.05
C LEU A 61 1.98 -3.18 -17.53
N GLY A 62 0.67 -3.38 -17.59
CA GLY A 62 0.07 -4.59 -18.17
C GLY A 62 0.47 -4.79 -19.63
N ALA A 63 0.35 -3.74 -20.46
CA ALA A 63 0.74 -3.78 -21.86
C ALA A 63 2.24 -4.05 -22.05
N ALA A 64 3.11 -3.39 -21.27
CA ALA A 64 4.56 -3.58 -21.34
C ALA A 64 5.01 -5.01 -20.99
N ASN A 65 4.21 -5.73 -20.20
CA ASN A 65 4.51 -7.09 -19.76
C ASN A 65 3.64 -8.17 -20.45
N GLY A 66 2.76 -7.78 -21.39
CA GLY A 66 1.79 -8.71 -21.99
C GLY A 66 0.86 -9.37 -20.96
N ALA A 67 0.59 -8.70 -19.84
CA ALA A 67 -0.13 -9.26 -18.71
C ALA A 67 -1.59 -8.83 -18.68
N ALA A 68 -2.50 -9.78 -18.44
CA ALA A 68 -3.92 -9.50 -18.26
C ALA A 68 -4.26 -8.93 -16.87
N HIS A 69 -3.36 -9.08 -15.91
CA HIS A 69 -3.53 -8.68 -14.51
C HIS A 69 -2.29 -7.96 -13.99
N VAL A 70 -2.49 -6.94 -13.17
CA VAL A 70 -1.43 -6.20 -12.48
C VAL A 70 -1.72 -6.20 -10.98
N ALA A 71 -0.73 -6.58 -10.18
CA ALA A 71 -0.81 -6.43 -8.74
C ALA A 71 -0.59 -4.96 -8.36
N VAL A 72 -1.46 -4.39 -7.54
CA VAL A 72 -1.35 -3.02 -7.04
C VAL A 72 -1.13 -3.05 -5.53
N LEU A 73 0.02 -2.54 -5.10
CA LEU A 73 0.44 -2.54 -3.70
C LEU A 73 0.52 -1.10 -3.18
N PHE A 74 -0.36 -0.76 -2.24
CA PHE A 74 -0.34 0.54 -1.58
C PHE A 74 0.63 0.53 -0.41
N ASP A 75 1.52 1.50 -0.35
CA ASP A 75 2.70 1.48 0.52
C ASP A 75 2.88 2.77 1.32
N SER A 76 3.53 2.65 2.48
CA SER A 76 4.03 3.80 3.25
C SER A 76 5.33 3.43 3.97
N LEU A 77 6.35 4.28 3.87
CA LEU A 77 7.69 3.98 4.38
C LEU A 77 7.75 3.93 5.91
N THR A 78 6.92 4.74 6.58
CA THR A 78 6.81 4.75 8.03
C THR A 78 6.11 3.52 8.60
N CYS A 79 5.48 2.66 7.78
CA CYS A 79 4.91 1.41 8.29
C CYS A 79 6.04 0.39 8.59
N PRO A 80 6.24 0.01 9.87
CA PRO A 80 7.32 -0.90 10.25
C PRO A 80 7.13 -2.31 9.70
N ILE A 81 5.88 -2.79 9.67
CA ILE A 81 5.52 -4.11 9.16
C ILE A 81 5.76 -4.19 7.66
N TRP A 82 5.38 -3.14 6.93
CA TRP A 82 5.64 -3.04 5.49
C TRP A 82 7.14 -3.04 5.19
N ARG A 83 7.88 -2.11 5.81
CA ARG A 83 9.31 -1.95 5.55
C ARG A 83 10.11 -3.21 5.86
N THR A 84 9.72 -3.94 6.90
CA THR A 84 10.48 -5.09 7.37
C THR A 84 10.13 -6.36 6.61
N PHE A 85 8.84 -6.58 6.31
CA PHE A 85 8.34 -7.83 5.74
C PHE A 85 7.40 -7.60 4.56
N ALA A 86 6.29 -6.89 4.77
CA ALA A 86 5.15 -6.99 3.87
C ALA A 86 5.41 -6.42 2.47
N GLY A 87 6.27 -5.40 2.32
CA GLY A 87 6.63 -4.86 1.01
C GLY A 87 7.23 -5.95 0.11
N VAL A 88 8.24 -6.66 0.60
CA VAL A 88 8.92 -7.73 -0.14
C VAL A 88 8.02 -8.96 -0.29
N ASP A 89 7.37 -9.38 0.80
CA ASP A 89 6.56 -10.60 0.80
C ASP A 89 5.37 -10.47 -0.15
N LEU A 90 4.74 -9.31 -0.24
CA LEU A 90 3.63 -9.06 -1.17
C LEU A 90 4.11 -8.95 -2.62
N THR A 91 5.23 -8.28 -2.89
CA THR A 91 5.83 -8.24 -4.23
C THR A 91 6.16 -9.66 -4.72
N ASN A 92 6.79 -10.48 -3.87
CA ASN A 92 7.09 -11.87 -4.19
C ASN A 92 5.82 -12.74 -4.32
N ALA A 93 4.78 -12.45 -3.53
CA ALA A 93 3.51 -13.15 -3.60
C ALA A 93 2.73 -12.88 -4.90
N ALA A 94 2.99 -11.76 -5.58
CA ALA A 94 2.40 -11.50 -6.90
C ALA A 94 2.86 -12.50 -7.98
N TYR A 95 3.88 -13.34 -7.68
CA TYR A 95 4.23 -14.56 -8.41
C TYR A 95 4.28 -14.38 -9.94
N GLY A 96 5.09 -13.45 -10.43
CA GLY A 96 5.27 -13.22 -11.87
C GLY A 96 4.24 -12.30 -12.52
N LEU A 97 3.18 -11.87 -11.79
CA LEU A 97 2.40 -10.72 -12.20
C LEU A 97 3.27 -9.46 -12.14
N PRO A 98 3.15 -8.52 -13.09
CA PRO A 98 3.72 -7.19 -12.92
C PRO A 98 3.12 -6.51 -11.69
N VAL A 99 3.95 -5.79 -10.95
CA VAL A 99 3.60 -5.14 -9.69
C VAL A 99 3.75 -3.63 -9.82
N LEU A 100 2.66 -2.91 -9.59
CA LEU A 100 2.64 -1.46 -9.46
C LEU A 100 2.52 -1.11 -7.97
N HIS A 101 3.54 -0.43 -7.45
CA HIS A 101 3.50 0.15 -6.12
C HIS A 101 2.88 1.55 -6.16
N VAL A 102 2.04 1.88 -5.18
CA VAL A 102 1.39 3.17 -5.02
C VAL A 102 1.77 3.74 -3.67
N TYR A 103 2.66 4.72 -3.67
CA TYR A 103 3.10 5.39 -2.45
C TYR A 103 2.03 6.36 -1.97
N VAL A 104 1.48 6.10 -0.78
CA VAL A 104 0.46 6.93 -0.15
C VAL A 104 1.05 7.75 0.99
N LEU A 105 0.23 8.58 1.64
CA LEU A 105 0.65 9.27 2.86
C LEU A 105 1.10 8.30 3.96
N GLU A 106 1.91 8.82 4.87
CA GLU A 106 2.56 8.02 5.90
C GLU A 106 1.61 7.30 6.85
N ALA A 107 1.99 6.07 7.21
CA ALA A 107 1.32 5.30 8.24
C ALA A 107 1.57 5.86 9.64
N HIS A 108 2.77 6.39 9.89
CA HIS A 108 3.22 6.88 11.19
C HIS A 108 4.10 8.12 11.05
N ALA A 109 3.54 9.19 10.49
CA ALA A 109 4.22 10.47 10.39
C ALA A 109 4.51 11.06 11.78
N VAL A 110 5.73 11.58 11.94
CA VAL A 110 6.18 12.24 13.18
C VAL A 110 5.29 13.43 13.51
N GLY A 111 4.78 13.46 14.75
CA GLY A 111 3.91 14.54 15.24
C GLY A 111 2.45 14.45 14.79
N GLU A 112 2.07 13.42 14.02
CA GLU A 112 0.68 13.13 13.68
C GLU A 112 0.21 11.80 14.28
N PHE A 113 0.91 10.69 14.02
CA PHE A 113 0.52 9.36 14.48
C PHE A 113 1.74 8.48 14.76
N ASP A 114 2.48 8.83 15.81
CA ASP A 114 3.76 8.20 16.12
C ASP A 114 3.65 6.69 16.33
N THR A 115 4.65 5.96 15.84
CA THR A 115 4.85 4.58 16.31
C THR A 115 5.37 4.63 17.75
N PRO A 116 4.89 3.75 18.65
CA PRO A 116 5.61 3.53 19.89
C PRO A 116 7.04 3.05 19.56
N PRO A 117 8.04 3.24 20.44
CA PRO A 117 9.39 2.76 20.20
C PRO A 117 9.36 1.26 19.87
N LEU A 118 9.80 0.90 18.67
CA LEU A 118 9.85 -0.50 18.25
C LEU A 118 11.29 -1.02 18.35
N PRO A 119 11.49 -2.26 18.83
CA PRO A 119 12.82 -2.85 18.91
C PRO A 119 13.38 -3.13 17.50
N PRO A 120 14.70 -3.25 17.32
CA PRO A 120 15.28 -3.74 16.07
C PRO A 120 14.67 -5.10 15.65
N PRO A 121 14.51 -5.37 14.34
CA PRO A 121 14.93 -4.58 13.19
C PRO A 121 13.86 -3.61 12.65
N VAL A 122 12.71 -3.46 13.34
CA VAL A 122 11.54 -2.72 12.81
C VAL A 122 11.59 -1.19 13.04
N GLN A 123 12.64 -0.68 13.71
CA GLN A 123 12.81 0.75 13.99
C GLN A 123 12.95 1.58 12.71
N ILE A 124 12.35 2.78 12.69
CA ILE A 124 12.54 3.76 11.61
C ILE A 124 13.84 4.53 11.91
N LYS A 125 14.76 4.62 10.94
CA LYS A 125 16.00 5.39 11.09
C LYS A 125 15.81 6.90 10.89
N GLU A 126 14.83 7.26 10.07
CA GLU A 126 14.56 8.64 9.66
C GLU A 126 13.19 9.10 10.16
N GLU A 127 13.13 10.30 10.72
CA GLU A 127 11.88 10.93 11.12
C GLU A 127 11.18 11.50 9.88
N ILE A 128 10.13 10.83 9.42
CA ILE A 128 9.32 11.29 8.29
C ILE A 128 8.07 11.98 8.83
N LYS A 129 7.89 13.25 8.49
CA LYS A 129 6.70 14.05 8.84
C LYS A 129 5.58 13.81 7.83
N VAL A 130 4.41 14.37 8.10
CA VAL A 130 3.34 14.43 7.09
C VAL A 130 3.86 15.23 5.89
N HIS A 131 3.80 14.64 4.70
CA HIS A 131 4.19 15.33 3.48
C HIS A 131 3.32 16.58 3.30
N SER A 132 3.97 17.72 3.13
CA SER A 132 3.34 19.01 2.87
C SER A 132 3.36 19.39 1.39
N SER A 133 4.17 18.71 0.58
CA SER A 133 4.27 18.89 -0.87
C SER A 133 4.46 17.59 -1.63
N GLU A 134 4.28 17.66 -2.96
CA GLU A 134 4.52 16.53 -3.86
C GLU A 134 5.99 16.09 -3.86
N GLU A 135 6.92 17.05 -3.75
CA GLU A 135 8.36 16.80 -3.70
C GLU A 135 8.75 16.02 -2.44
N GLU A 136 8.19 16.36 -1.29
CA GLU A 136 8.43 15.62 -0.04
C GLU A 136 7.92 14.18 -0.14
N ARG A 137 6.73 13.98 -0.72
CA ARG A 137 6.18 12.64 -0.97
C ARG A 137 7.03 11.86 -1.97
N ALA A 138 7.48 12.49 -3.05
CA ALA A 138 8.33 11.88 -4.06
C ALA A 138 9.68 11.45 -3.48
N HIS A 139 10.26 12.26 -2.58
CA HIS A 139 11.47 11.89 -1.86
C HIS A 139 11.25 10.62 -1.03
N ALA A 140 10.23 10.60 -0.18
CA ALA A 140 9.94 9.45 0.69
C ALA A 140 9.62 8.18 -0.13
N ALA A 141 8.88 8.33 -1.23
CA ALA A 141 8.63 7.25 -2.17
C ALA A 141 9.91 6.75 -2.86
N GLY A 142 10.85 7.64 -3.21
CA GLY A 142 12.16 7.26 -3.74
C GLY A 142 12.96 6.40 -2.77
N LEU A 143 12.94 6.73 -1.48
CA LEU A 143 13.56 5.92 -0.42
C LEU A 143 12.88 4.56 -0.28
N ALA A 144 11.54 4.53 -0.33
CA ALA A 144 10.76 3.30 -0.28
C ALA A 144 11.03 2.38 -1.48
N LYS A 145 11.08 2.94 -2.69
CA LYS A 145 11.47 2.25 -3.91
C LYS A 145 12.87 1.67 -3.79
N ALA A 146 13.87 2.47 -3.43
CA ALA A 146 15.24 1.99 -3.29
C ALA A 146 15.36 0.84 -2.26
N LEU A 147 14.62 0.92 -1.15
CA LEU A 147 14.56 -0.14 -0.16
C LEU A 147 13.92 -1.42 -0.71
N LEU A 148 12.83 -1.31 -1.47
CA LEU A 148 12.21 -2.46 -2.11
C LEU A 148 13.15 -3.09 -3.12
N GLU A 149 13.71 -2.31 -4.05
CA GLU A 149 14.62 -2.78 -5.10
C GLU A 149 15.81 -3.55 -4.54
N ALA A 150 16.43 -3.03 -3.47
CA ALA A 150 17.53 -3.69 -2.78
C ALA A 150 17.14 -5.06 -2.18
N LYS A 151 15.88 -5.26 -1.82
CA LYS A 151 15.38 -6.49 -1.19
C LYS A 151 14.78 -7.48 -2.18
N VAL A 152 14.10 -7.00 -3.22
CA VAL A 152 13.49 -7.86 -4.26
C VAL A 152 14.49 -8.23 -5.36
N GLY A 153 15.57 -7.45 -5.52
CA GLY A 153 16.64 -7.73 -6.48
C GLY A 153 16.33 -7.32 -7.92
N GLY A 154 15.50 -6.29 -8.12
CA GLY A 154 15.09 -5.83 -9.46
C GLY A 154 14.39 -4.48 -9.43
N GLU A 155 14.03 -3.97 -10.61
CA GLU A 155 13.34 -2.69 -10.76
C GLU A 155 11.92 -2.76 -10.19
N VAL A 156 11.53 -1.71 -9.48
CA VAL A 156 10.18 -1.57 -8.89
C VAL A 156 9.40 -0.46 -9.59
N ALA A 157 8.26 -0.77 -10.20
CA ALA A 157 7.35 0.25 -10.71
C ALA A 157 6.61 0.92 -9.54
N MET A 158 6.68 2.24 -9.45
CA MET A 158 6.06 3.01 -8.37
C MET A 158 5.51 4.35 -8.86
N ILE A 159 4.31 4.69 -8.39
CA ILE A 159 3.69 6.01 -8.50
C ILE A 159 3.32 6.55 -7.13
N LEU A 160 2.94 7.83 -7.09
CA LEU A 160 2.50 8.54 -5.90
C LEU A 160 1.00 8.76 -5.98
N ASP A 161 0.28 8.52 -4.88
CA ASP A 161 -1.04 9.10 -4.69
C ASP A 161 -0.92 10.63 -4.67
N SER A 162 -1.95 11.34 -5.11
CA SER A 162 -1.98 12.80 -5.09
C SER A 162 -1.88 13.34 -3.66
N MET A 163 -1.51 14.62 -3.50
CA MET A 163 -1.55 15.27 -2.18
C MET A 163 -2.95 15.32 -1.57
N SER A 164 -4.00 15.20 -2.39
CA SER A 164 -5.37 15.04 -1.92
C SER A 164 -5.64 13.66 -1.32
N ASN A 165 -4.76 12.65 -1.45
CA ASN A 165 -4.90 11.29 -0.91
C ASN A 165 -6.17 10.57 -1.39
N GLU A 166 -6.54 10.76 -2.65
CA GLU A 166 -7.78 10.21 -3.20
C GLU A 166 -7.72 8.70 -3.32
N LEU A 167 -6.59 8.14 -3.76
CA LEU A 167 -6.44 6.69 -3.88
C LEU A 167 -6.41 6.04 -2.50
N GLU A 168 -5.67 6.59 -1.53
CA GLU A 168 -5.63 6.02 -0.17
C GLU A 168 -7.02 5.96 0.46
N ARG A 169 -7.85 6.99 0.28
CA ARG A 169 -9.22 6.99 0.77
C ARG A 169 -10.13 6.03 0.02
N ALA A 170 -10.04 6.00 -1.31
CA ALA A 170 -10.88 5.14 -2.14
C ALA A 170 -10.62 3.65 -1.87
N TYR A 171 -9.38 3.30 -1.57
CA TYR A 171 -8.96 1.92 -1.29
C TYR A 171 -8.85 1.61 0.21
N GLU A 172 -9.04 2.59 1.08
CA GLU A 172 -8.84 2.48 2.55
C GLU A 172 -7.53 1.75 2.85
N ALA A 173 -6.46 2.23 2.21
CA ALA A 173 -5.31 1.38 1.91
C ALA A 173 -4.21 1.39 2.99
N ARG A 174 -4.23 2.37 3.89
CA ARG A 174 -3.16 2.55 4.87
C ARG A 174 -3.33 1.54 6.04
N PRO A 175 -2.25 1.06 6.68
CA PRO A 175 -0.84 1.35 6.41
C PRO A 175 -0.28 0.74 5.12
N PHE A 176 -0.87 -0.35 4.63
CA PHE A 176 -0.61 -0.93 3.30
C PHE A 176 -1.73 -1.90 2.91
N ARG A 177 -1.96 -2.06 1.61
CA ARG A 177 -3.00 -2.96 1.08
C ARG A 177 -2.65 -3.46 -0.31
N ALA A 178 -2.99 -4.70 -0.58
CA ALA A 178 -2.74 -5.36 -1.86
C ALA A 178 -4.05 -5.58 -2.63
N TYR A 179 -3.99 -5.36 -3.94
CA TYR A 179 -5.04 -5.63 -4.91
C TYR A 179 -4.45 -6.30 -6.14
N VAL A 180 -5.31 -6.92 -6.97
CA VAL A 180 -4.99 -7.24 -8.36
C VAL A 180 -6.10 -6.67 -9.23
N ILE A 181 -5.71 -5.95 -10.29
CA ILE A 181 -6.63 -5.33 -11.24
C ILE A 181 -6.51 -6.04 -12.58
N GLU A 182 -7.65 -6.44 -13.15
CA GLU A 182 -7.74 -6.94 -14.52
C GLU A 182 -7.61 -5.76 -15.50
N VAL A 183 -6.63 -5.84 -16.40
CA VAL A 183 -6.24 -4.73 -17.29
C VAL A 183 -7.35 -4.37 -18.27
N ALA A 184 -8.00 -5.38 -18.85
CA ALA A 184 -9.00 -5.20 -19.89
C ALA A 184 -10.28 -4.50 -19.39
N THR A 185 -10.73 -4.85 -18.19
CA THR A 185 -12.01 -4.37 -17.63
C THR A 185 -11.84 -3.31 -16.55
N SER A 186 -10.60 -3.12 -16.05
CA SER A 186 -10.29 -2.31 -14.88
C SER A 186 -11.11 -2.72 -13.64
N LYS A 187 -11.43 -4.02 -13.51
CA LYS A 187 -12.09 -4.56 -12.32
C LYS A 187 -11.07 -5.12 -11.34
N VAL A 188 -11.40 -5.05 -10.06
CA VAL A 188 -10.64 -5.68 -9.00
C VAL A 188 -10.84 -7.20 -9.07
N ALA A 189 -9.80 -7.95 -9.39
CA ALA A 189 -9.83 -9.40 -9.42
C ALA A 189 -9.49 -10.01 -8.04
N PHE A 190 -8.67 -9.31 -7.26
CA PHE A 190 -8.34 -9.66 -5.88
C PHE A 190 -8.24 -8.42 -5.00
N ALA A 191 -8.80 -8.48 -3.80
CA ALA A 191 -8.69 -7.48 -2.76
C ALA A 191 -8.25 -8.13 -1.44
N SER A 192 -7.16 -7.64 -0.87
CA SER A 192 -6.76 -8.04 0.49
C SER A 192 -7.57 -7.30 1.56
N GLY A 193 -7.64 -7.90 2.75
CA GLY A 193 -8.25 -7.26 3.92
C GLY A 193 -7.47 -6.04 4.42
N PRO A 194 -8.08 -5.16 5.22
CA PRO A 194 -7.42 -3.97 5.77
C PRO A 194 -6.43 -4.33 6.89
N GLY A 195 -5.63 -3.33 7.29
CA GLY A 195 -4.72 -3.40 8.44
C GLY A 195 -3.41 -4.17 8.17
N PRO A 196 -2.43 -4.09 9.09
CA PRO A 196 -1.11 -4.68 8.92
C PRO A 196 -0.96 -6.11 9.49
N PHE A 197 -1.78 -6.54 10.45
CA PHE A 197 -1.54 -7.81 11.18
C PHE A 197 -2.03 -9.09 10.49
N ASN A 198 -2.61 -8.97 9.31
CA ASN A 198 -3.06 -10.08 8.47
C ASN A 198 -2.09 -10.36 7.30
N VAL A 199 -0.81 -9.97 7.37
CA VAL A 199 0.20 -10.16 6.29
C VAL A 199 0.16 -11.57 5.71
N ASN A 200 0.22 -12.61 6.56
CA ASN A 200 0.21 -14.00 6.11
C ASN A 200 -1.02 -14.34 5.26
N ALA A 201 -2.19 -13.82 5.64
CA ALA A 201 -3.41 -14.03 4.86
C ALA A 201 -3.36 -13.25 3.53
N LYS A 202 -2.81 -12.03 3.51
CA LYS A 202 -2.64 -11.25 2.28
C LYS A 202 -1.68 -11.94 1.31
N VAL A 203 -0.52 -12.37 1.78
CA VAL A 203 0.51 -13.10 1.03
C VAL A 203 -0.06 -14.40 0.47
N THR A 204 -0.72 -15.19 1.31
CA THR A 204 -1.34 -16.47 0.90
C THR A 204 -2.40 -16.25 -0.18
N GLY A 205 -3.31 -15.29 0.04
CA GLY A 205 -4.39 -14.97 -0.89
C GLY A 205 -3.87 -14.45 -2.24
N LEU A 206 -2.93 -13.50 -2.20
CA LEU A 206 -2.33 -12.94 -3.41
C LEU A 206 -1.59 -14.01 -4.22
N LYS A 207 -0.79 -14.85 -3.56
CA LYS A 207 -0.08 -15.96 -4.21
C LYS A 207 -1.00 -17.00 -4.81
N ALA A 208 -2.09 -17.34 -4.11
CA ALA A 208 -3.09 -18.26 -4.63
C ALA A 208 -3.78 -17.69 -5.88
N PHE A 209 -4.17 -16.40 -5.83
CA PHE A 209 -4.76 -15.71 -6.97
C PHE A 209 -3.79 -15.68 -8.16
N ALA A 210 -2.56 -15.20 -7.95
CA ALA A 210 -1.57 -15.05 -9.02
C ALA A 210 -1.28 -16.39 -9.72
N LYS A 211 -1.14 -17.48 -8.95
CA LYS A 211 -1.00 -18.82 -9.53
C LYS A 211 -2.20 -19.24 -10.39
N SER A 212 -3.42 -18.92 -9.98
CA SER A 212 -4.63 -19.31 -10.71
C SER A 212 -4.82 -18.62 -12.06
N VAL A 213 -4.16 -17.47 -12.29
CA VAL A 213 -4.29 -16.69 -13.53
C VAL A 213 -3.05 -16.81 -14.44
N LEU A 214 -1.99 -17.46 -13.96
CA LEU A 214 -0.75 -17.70 -14.70
C LEU A 214 -0.54 -19.17 -15.08
N SER A 215 -1.33 -20.09 -14.52
CA SER A 215 -1.41 -21.51 -14.90
C SER A 215 -2.33 -21.72 -16.10
#